data_AF-A0AAV5K6U3-F1
#
_entry.id   AF-A0AAV5K6U3-F1
#
_cell.length_a   1.000
_cell.length_b   1.000
_cell.length_c   1.000
_cell.angle_alpha   90.00
_cell.angle_beta   90.00
_cell.angle_gamma   90.00
#
_symmetry.space_group_name_H-M   'P 1'
#
loop_
_entity.id
_entity.type
_entity.pdbx_description
1 polymer ?
#
loop_
_entity_poly.entity_id
_entity_poly.type
_entity_poly.pdbx_seq_one_letter_code
_entity_poly.pdbx_strand_id
1 'polypeptide(L)'
;MTCSWMSRKQEVVAQSTSEAEYITATEAVNHAAWINKMLIDMGCYQPKPCVIQYDNNSTICIDHNPIQYGRTKHINVKFHVLRNMVQSKESEIAYCDNNEQVADIFTKALSKFKFEKFISKLGVSSKNSRGVLKT
;
A
#
# COMPACT_ATOMS: atom_id res chain seq x y z
N MET A 1 -0.92 -14.06 3.55
CA MET A 1 -1.98 -14.15 2.53
C MET A 1 -2.58 -12.76 2.39
N THR A 2 -2.66 -12.22 1.17
CA THR A 2 -3.24 -10.90 0.93
C THR A 2 -4.74 -10.93 1.23
N CYS A 3 -5.23 -9.98 2.04
CA CYS A 3 -6.63 -9.94 2.46
C CYS A 3 -7.50 -9.03 1.56
N SER A 4 -6.92 -7.98 0.96
CA SER A 4 -7.63 -7.04 0.09
C SER A 4 -6.64 -6.25 -0.77
N TRP A 5 -7.08 -5.78 -1.94
CA TRP A 5 -6.34 -4.87 -2.83
C TRP A 5 -7.28 -3.87 -3.49
N MET A 6 -6.77 -2.70 -3.86
CA MET A 6 -7.52 -1.67 -4.56
C MET A 6 -6.59 -0.98 -5.58
N SER A 7 -7.09 -0.77 -6.80
CA SER A 7 -6.44 0.06 -7.81
C SER A 7 -7.46 1.06 -8.34
N ARG A 8 -7.13 2.35 -8.24
CA ARG A 8 -8.01 3.45 -8.60
C ARG A 8 -7.20 4.59 -9.19
N LYS A 9 -7.78 5.32 -10.15
CA LYS A 9 -7.24 6.60 -10.62
C LYS A 9 -7.31 7.64 -9.49
N GLN A 10 -6.18 8.27 -9.20
CA GLN A 10 -6.11 9.35 -8.21
C GLN A 10 -6.99 10.53 -8.64
N GLU A 11 -7.76 11.08 -7.69
CA GLU A 11 -8.59 12.26 -7.92
C GLU A 11 -7.79 13.56 -7.84
N VAL A 12 -6.76 13.58 -7.00
CA VAL A 12 -5.88 14.73 -6.81
C VAL A 12 -4.70 14.63 -7.77
N VAL A 13 -4.35 15.74 -8.40
CA VAL A 13 -3.16 15.84 -9.25
C VAL A 13 -1.93 15.88 -8.36
N ALA A 14 -1.06 14.89 -8.47
CA ALA A 14 0.26 14.89 -7.86
C ALA A 14 1.27 15.63 -8.76
N GLN A 15 2.14 16.46 -8.17
CA GLN A 15 3.18 17.17 -8.89
C GLN A 15 4.50 16.39 -8.97
N SER A 16 4.61 15.27 -8.25
CA SER A 16 5.74 14.35 -8.31
C SER A 16 5.30 12.90 -8.03
N THR A 17 6.14 11.93 -8.39
CA THR A 17 5.90 10.51 -8.08
C THR A 17 5.83 10.28 -6.57
N SER A 18 6.67 10.95 -5.79
CA SER A 18 6.68 10.86 -4.33
C SER A 18 5.38 11.37 -3.72
N GLU A 19 4.81 12.45 -4.26
CA GLU A 19 3.48 12.92 -3.86
C GLU A 19 2.38 11.92 -4.21
N ALA A 20 2.45 11.31 -5.40
CA ALA A 20 1.49 10.29 -5.81
C ALA A 20 1.51 9.07 -4.87
N GLU A 21 2.70 8.60 -4.51
CA GLU A 21 2.89 7.49 -3.55
C GLU A 21 2.43 7.86 -2.13
N TYR A 22 2.64 9.11 -1.73
CA TYR A 22 2.14 9.60 -0.45
C TYR A 22 0.61 9.57 -0.40
N ILE A 23 -0.03 10.03 -1.48
CA ILE A 23 -1.49 10.02 -1.63
C ILE A 23 -2.03 8.59 -1.56
N THR A 24 -1.44 7.65 -2.32
CA THR A 24 -1.89 6.24 -2.30
C THR A 24 -1.70 5.60 -0.95
N ALA A 25 -0.62 5.89 -0.24
CA ALA A 25 -0.38 5.34 1.08
C ALA A 25 -1.34 5.87 2.14
N THR A 26 -1.69 7.15 2.08
CA THR A 26 -2.74 7.71 2.95
C THR A 26 -4.06 6.97 2.74
N GLU A 27 -4.41 6.64 1.50
CA GLU A 27 -5.60 5.86 1.18
C GLU A 27 -5.50 4.42 1.66
N ALA A 28 -4.33 3.78 1.51
CA ALA A 28 -4.07 2.43 2.00
C ALA A 28 -4.21 2.35 3.53
N VAL A 29 -3.74 3.36 4.26
CA VAL A 29 -3.87 3.44 5.73
C VAL A 29 -5.32 3.61 6.16
N ASN A 30 -6.06 4.50 5.51
CA ASN A 30 -7.48 4.68 5.81
C ASN A 30 -8.25 3.37 5.59
N HIS A 31 -7.93 2.65 4.51
CA HIS A 31 -8.53 1.36 4.21
C HIS A 31 -8.14 0.28 5.23
N ALA A 32 -6.86 0.22 5.61
CA ALA A 32 -6.38 -0.70 6.65
C ALA A 32 -7.00 -0.42 8.02
N ALA A 33 -7.13 0.86 8.40
CA ALA A 33 -7.78 1.27 9.63
C ALA A 33 -9.27 0.90 9.63
N TRP A 34 -9.95 1.03 8.49
CA TRP A 34 -11.34 0.59 8.34
C TRP A 34 -11.48 -0.93 8.49
N ILE A 35 -10.61 -1.72 7.83
CA ILE A 35 -10.58 -3.18 7.99
C ILE A 35 -10.32 -3.55 9.46
N ASN A 36 -9.38 -2.88 10.12
CA ASN A 36 -9.06 -3.15 11.52
C ASN A 36 -10.27 -2.88 12.44
N LYS A 37 -11.00 -1.79 12.23
CA LYS A 37 -12.25 -1.50 12.95
C LYS A 37 -13.29 -2.60 12.74
N MET A 38 -13.50 -3.02 11.49
CA MET A 38 -14.41 -4.14 11.20
C MET A 38 -13.99 -5.43 11.90
N LEU A 39 -12.69 -5.74 11.93
CA LEU A 39 -12.18 -6.92 12.62
C LEU A 39 -12.41 -6.85 14.13
N ILE A 40 -12.20 -5.68 14.74
CA ILE A 40 -12.48 -5.44 16.16
C ILE A 40 -13.97 -5.66 16.46
N ASP A 41 -14.87 -5.15 15.62
CA ASP A 41 -16.32 -5.34 15.77
C ASP A 41 -16.73 -6.82 15.66
N MET A 42 -15.97 -7.62 14.90
CA MET A 42 -16.15 -9.08 14.80
C MET A 42 -15.46 -9.87 15.93
N GLY A 43 -14.79 -9.20 16.87
CA GLY A 43 -14.05 -9.84 17.97
C GLY A 43 -12.65 -10.34 17.59
N CYS A 44 -12.15 -9.98 16.40
CA CYS A 44 -10.82 -10.34 15.90
C CYS A 44 -9.82 -9.21 16.21
N TYR A 45 -9.23 -9.23 17.40
CA TYR A 45 -8.25 -8.21 17.79
C TYR A 45 -6.89 -8.39 17.08
N GLN A 46 -6.39 -7.31 16.48
CA GLN A 46 -5.02 -7.26 15.94
C GLN A 46 -4.13 -6.33 16.78
N PRO A 47 -3.13 -6.87 17.52
CA PRO A 47 -2.28 -6.07 18.40
C PRO A 47 -1.17 -5.32 17.66
N LYS A 48 -0.95 -5.59 16.36
CA LYS A 48 0.18 -5.05 15.60
C LYS A 48 -0.25 -3.89 14.71
N PRO A 49 0.56 -2.83 14.61
CA PRO A 49 0.32 -1.74 13.68
C PRO A 49 0.34 -2.23 12.22
N CYS A 50 -0.41 -1.53 11.37
CA CYS A 50 -0.36 -1.79 9.93
C CYS A 50 0.97 -1.26 9.36
N VAL A 51 1.80 -2.14 8.80
CA VAL A 51 3.05 -1.72 8.16
C VAL A 51 2.80 -1.36 6.70
N ILE A 52 3.10 -0.12 6.33
CA ILE A 52 3.03 0.42 4.99
C ILE A 52 4.43 0.37 4.38
N GLN A 53 4.54 -0.20 3.19
CA GLN A 53 5.82 -0.41 2.51
C GLN A 53 5.99 0.52 1.32
N TYR A 54 7.10 1.25 1.27
CA TYR A 54 7.47 2.15 0.16
C TYR A 54 8.81 1.76 -0.48
N ASP A 55 8.90 1.87 -1.79
CA ASP A 55 10.12 1.73 -2.59
C ASP A 55 10.88 3.05 -2.76
N ASN A 56 10.30 4.17 -2.33
CA ASN A 56 10.85 5.49 -2.53
C ASN A 56 11.32 6.12 -1.22
N ASN A 57 12.64 6.19 -1.05
CA ASN A 57 13.27 6.87 0.08
C ASN A 57 12.86 8.35 0.20
N SER A 58 12.50 9.02 -0.89
CA SER A 58 12.05 10.42 -0.81
C SER A 58 10.70 10.54 -0.10
N THR A 59 9.79 9.58 -0.29
CA THR A 59 8.49 9.52 0.40
C THR A 59 8.67 9.27 1.89
N ILE A 60 9.64 8.43 2.27
CA ILE A 60 10.04 8.19 3.66
C ILE A 60 10.65 9.44 4.29
N CYS A 61 11.51 10.15 3.57
CA CYS A 61 12.10 11.41 4.03
C CYS A 61 11.05 12.51 4.23
N ILE A 62 10.04 12.59 3.36
CA ILE A 62 8.95 13.57 3.49
C ILE A 62 8.10 13.28 4.74
N ASP A 63 7.87 12.01 5.08
CA ASP A 63 7.14 11.65 6.29
C ASP A 63 7.91 12.02 7.57
N HIS A 64 9.23 11.76 7.61
CA HIS A 64 10.06 12.04 8.77
C HIS A 64 10.48 13.51 8.92
N ASN A 65 10.66 14.25 7.83
CA ASN A 65 11.11 15.64 7.85
C ASN A 65 10.27 16.53 6.91
N PRO A 66 9.19 17.16 7.41
CA PRO A 66 8.25 17.90 6.58
C PRO A 66 8.74 19.30 6.17
N ILE A 67 10.04 19.59 6.27
CA ILE A 67 10.60 20.88 5.81
C ILE A 67 10.54 20.90 4.27
N GLN A 68 9.37 21.21 3.73
CA GLN A 68 9.19 21.60 2.34
C GLN A 68 8.59 23.00 2.27
N TYR A 69 9.43 23.91 1.77
CA TYR A 69 9.11 25.28 1.41
C TYR A 69 7.93 25.31 0.40
N GLY A 70 6.74 25.64 0.87
CA GLY A 70 5.68 26.34 0.09
C GLY A 70 4.98 25.63 -1.07
N ARG A 71 5.33 24.41 -1.49
CA ARG A 71 4.84 23.82 -2.76
C ARG A 71 3.64 22.87 -2.69
N THR A 72 3.22 22.37 -1.53
CA THR A 72 2.26 21.25 -1.45
C THR A 72 0.95 21.55 -0.69
N LYS A 73 0.46 22.81 -0.74
CA LYS A 73 -0.81 23.19 -0.07
C LYS A 73 -2.00 22.29 -0.42
N HIS A 74 -2.07 21.79 -1.66
CA HIS A 74 -3.21 21.03 -2.16
C HIS A 74 -3.29 19.59 -1.62
N ILE A 75 -2.23 19.06 -1.01
CA ILE A 75 -2.20 17.70 -0.41
C ILE A 75 -1.86 17.69 1.08
N ASN A 76 -1.71 18.86 1.71
CA ASN A 76 -1.40 19.01 3.15
C ASN A 76 -2.31 18.18 4.07
N VAL A 77 -3.60 18.07 3.76
CA VAL A 77 -4.54 17.29 4.59
C VAL A 77 -4.14 15.81 4.61
N LYS A 78 -3.79 15.23 3.46
CA LYS A 78 -3.33 13.84 3.38
C LYS A 78 -2.02 13.66 4.16
N PHE A 79 -1.11 14.64 4.09
CA PHE A 79 0.10 14.67 4.92
C PHE A 79 -0.16 14.58 6.42
N HIS A 80 -1.09 15.38 6.92
CA HIS A 80 -1.43 15.36 8.34
C HIS A 80 -2.05 14.03 8.76
N VAL A 81 -2.91 13.42 7.94
CA VAL A 81 -3.57 12.15 8.28
C VAL A 81 -2.56 11.03 8.45
N LEU A 82 -1.70 10.79 7.45
CA LEU A 82 -0.73 9.71 7.51
C LEU A 82 0.23 9.90 8.69
N ARG A 83 0.73 11.11 8.89
CA ARG A 83 1.60 11.44 10.03
C ARG A 83 0.92 11.14 11.37
N ASN A 84 -0.35 11.54 11.53
CA ASN A 84 -1.07 11.28 12.77
C ASN A 84 -1.22 9.78 13.04
N MET A 85 -1.46 8.97 12.00
CA MET A 85 -1.58 7.52 12.11
C MET A 85 -0.26 6.84 12.47
N VAL A 86 0.87 7.36 11.95
CA VAL A 86 2.21 6.90 12.33
C VAL A 86 2.53 7.29 13.77
N GLN A 87 2.22 8.53 14.15
CA GLN A 87 2.44 9.02 15.52
C GLN A 87 1.56 8.33 16.56
N SER A 88 0.32 7.97 16.21
CA SER A 88 -0.58 7.21 17.09
C SER A 88 -0.20 5.73 17.20
N LYS A 89 0.83 5.27 16.47
CA LYS A 89 1.25 3.86 16.36
C LYS A 89 0.15 2.95 15.83
N GLU A 90 -0.81 3.50 15.08
CA GLU A 90 -1.79 2.70 14.34
C GLU A 90 -1.19 2.16 13.05
N SER A 91 -0.16 2.82 12.52
CA SER A 91 0.57 2.39 11.34
C SER A 91 2.08 2.64 11.47
N GLU A 92 2.87 1.86 10.77
CA GLU A 92 4.33 2.00 10.69
C GLU A 92 4.74 2.11 9.22
N ILE A 93 5.78 2.91 8.95
CA ILE A 93 6.34 3.06 7.61
C ILE A 93 7.64 2.26 7.53
N ALA A 94 7.76 1.44 6.49
CA ALA A 94 8.95 0.65 6.21
C ALA A 94 9.40 0.82 4.75
N TYR A 95 10.72 0.86 4.54
CA TYR A 95 11.28 0.74 3.20
C TYR A 95 11.12 -0.69 2.68
N CYS A 96 10.82 -0.82 1.40
CA CYS A 96 10.74 -2.07 0.66
C CYS A 96 11.50 -1.92 -0.64
N ASP A 97 12.33 -2.90 -1.00
CA ASP A 97 13.01 -2.88 -2.29
C ASP A 97 11.99 -2.90 -3.45
N ASN A 98 12.31 -2.20 -4.54
CA ASN A 98 11.48 -2.13 -5.75
C ASN A 98 11.29 -3.51 -6.43
N ASN A 99 12.11 -4.51 -6.10
CA ASN A 99 11.90 -5.90 -6.54
C ASN A 99 10.98 -6.71 -5.63
N GLU A 100 10.62 -6.16 -4.48
CA GLU A 100 9.76 -6.79 -3.47
C GLU A 100 8.40 -6.08 -3.33
N GLN A 101 8.25 -4.88 -3.90
CA GLN A 101 7.02 -4.07 -3.88
C GLN A 101 5.87 -4.72 -4.67
N VAL A 102 5.06 -5.53 -4.00
CA VAL A 102 3.94 -6.28 -4.62
C VAL A 102 2.90 -5.35 -5.22
N ALA A 103 2.73 -4.14 -4.67
CA ALA A 103 1.77 -3.15 -5.15
C ALA A 103 2.00 -2.73 -6.62
N ASP A 104 3.22 -2.90 -7.13
CA ASP A 104 3.58 -2.56 -8.51
C ASP A 104 2.77 -3.32 -9.55
N ILE A 105 2.25 -4.52 -9.22
CA ILE A 105 1.39 -5.28 -10.12
C ILE A 105 0.11 -4.51 -10.48
N PHE A 106 -0.32 -3.56 -9.63
CA PHE A 106 -1.53 -2.78 -9.82
C PHE A 106 -1.30 -1.40 -10.45
N THR A 107 -0.04 -0.95 -10.55
CA THR A 107 0.31 0.43 -10.93
C THR A 107 1.29 0.52 -12.10
N LYS A 108 2.08 -0.51 -12.37
CA LYS A 108 3.15 -0.50 -13.37
C LYS A 108 2.95 -1.62 -14.40
N ALA A 109 3.42 -1.39 -15.63
CA ALA A 109 3.60 -2.45 -16.61
C ALA A 109 4.86 -3.25 -16.26
N LEU A 110 4.69 -4.49 -15.82
CA LEU A 110 5.78 -5.34 -15.34
C LEU A 110 6.28 -6.31 -16.41
N SER A 111 7.54 -6.71 -16.30
CA SER A 111 8.06 -7.86 -17.06
C SER A 111 7.36 -9.14 -16.61
N LYS A 112 7.25 -10.12 -17.51
CA LYS A 112 6.62 -11.43 -17.22
C LYS A 112 7.14 -12.06 -15.93
N PHE A 113 8.46 -12.03 -15.72
CA PHE A 113 9.10 -12.58 -14.54
C PHE A 113 8.66 -11.88 -13.24
N LYS A 114 8.64 -10.53 -13.21
CA LYS A 114 8.17 -9.77 -12.03
C LYS A 114 6.68 -9.99 -11.79
N PHE A 115 5.88 -10.03 -12.86
CA PHE A 115 4.46 -10.27 -12.79
C PHE A 115 4.13 -11.63 -12.18
N GLU A 116 4.76 -12.71 -12.65
CA GLU A 116 4.58 -14.07 -12.11
C GLU A 116 5.00 -14.15 -10.63
N LYS A 117 6.11 -13.49 -10.27
CA LYS A 117 6.55 -13.38 -8.87
C LYS A 117 5.47 -12.73 -8.00
N PHE A 118 4.91 -11.59 -8.40
CA PHE A 118 3.91 -10.88 -7.60
C PHE A 118 2.55 -11.57 -7.58
N ILE A 119 2.09 -12.18 -8.68
CA ILE A 119 0.89 -13.01 -8.71
C ILE A 119 0.98 -14.16 -7.69
N SER A 120 2.13 -14.83 -7.63
CA SER A 120 2.33 -15.91 -6.66
C SER A 120 2.26 -15.41 -5.21
N LYS A 121 2.81 -14.21 -4.93
CA LYS A 121 2.72 -13.56 -3.62
C LYS A 121 1.30 -13.14 -3.24
N LEU A 122 0.46 -12.77 -4.22
CA LEU A 122 -0.96 -12.52 -3.99
C LEU A 122 -1.74 -13.80 -3.65
N GLY A 123 -1.14 -14.98 -3.83
CA GLY A 123 -1.80 -16.27 -3.63
C GLY A 123 -2.67 -16.70 -4.81
N VAL A 124 -2.56 -16.02 -5.95
CA VAL A 124 -3.24 -16.41 -7.18
C VAL A 124 -2.43 -17.52 -7.85
N SER A 125 -2.94 -18.75 -7.78
CA SER A 125 -2.36 -19.91 -8.44
C SER A 125 -3.34 -20.43 -9.50
N SER A 126 -2.82 -20.78 -10.68
CA SER A 126 -3.61 -21.50 -11.67
C SER A 126 -3.88 -22.90 -11.13
N LYS A 127 -5.13 -23.19 -10.77
CA LYS A 127 -5.56 -24.57 -10.61
C LYS A 127 -5.44 -25.22 -11.98
N ASN A 128 -4.44 -26.07 -12.16
CA ASN A 128 -4.38 -26.98 -13.28
C ASN A 128 -5.47 -28.05 -13.05
N SER A 129 -6.74 -27.68 -13.22
CA SER A 129 -7.86 -28.61 -13.28
C SER A 129 -7.83 -29.35 -14.61
N ARG A 130 -6.77 -30.13 -14.84
CA ARG A 130 -6.87 -31.32 -15.67
C ARG A 130 -7.55 -32.35 -14.80
N GLY A 131 -8.89 -32.34 -14.84
CA GLY A 131 -9.67 -33.50 -14.45
C GLY A 131 -9.21 -34.67 -15.30
N VAL A 132 -8.33 -35.50 -14.74
CA VAL A 132 -8.04 -36.81 -15.29
C VAL A 132 -9.30 -37.62 -15.00
N LEU A 133 -10.25 -37.59 -15.93
CA LEU A 133 -11.24 -38.64 -16.03
C LEU A 133 -10.44 -39.92 -16.35
N LYS A 134 -10.14 -40.69 -15.31
CA LYS A 134 -9.76 -42.09 -15.47
C LYS A 134 -11.03 -42.82 -15.91
N THR A 135 -11.10 -43.11 -17.21
CA THR A 135 -11.94 -44.16 -17.78
C THR A 135 -11.44 -45.53 -17.31
#